data_AF-A0A7X3Z0P6-F1
#
_entry.id   AF-A0A7X3Z0P6-F1
#
_cell.length_a   1.000
_cell.length_b   1.000
_cell.length_c   1.000
_cell.angle_alpha   90.00
_cell.angle_beta   90.00
_cell.angle_gamma   90.00
#
_symmetry.space_group_name_H-M   'P 1'
#
loop_
_entity.id
_entity.type
_entity.pdbx_description
1 polymer ?
#
loop_
_entity_poly.entity_id
_entity_poly.type
_entity_poly.pdbx_seq_one_letter_code
_entity_poly.pdbx_strand_id
1 'polypeptide(L)'
;MYEFSKNQTNLKRILGLLDGDTLSYLYNVEKDRFEIFEIPDLNVIKISFPRTHIQGSRLDRDMHGAQFAELLNEMELPDNF
;
A
#
# COMPACT_ATOMS: atom_id res chain seq x y z
N MET A 1 -4.17 -16.40 -6.49
CA MET A 1 -4.11 -15.70 -7.79
C MET A 1 -4.93 -14.43 -7.61
N TYR A 2 -4.28 -13.32 -7.26
CA TYR A 2 -4.99 -12.07 -6.98
C TYR A 2 -5.41 -11.42 -8.31
N GLU A 3 -6.71 -11.28 -8.54
CA GLU A 3 -7.22 -10.52 -9.68
C GLU A 3 -6.92 -9.03 -9.47
N PHE A 4 -5.96 -8.50 -10.23
CA PHE A 4 -5.79 -7.06 -10.41
C PHE A 4 -6.99 -6.53 -11.19
N SER A 5 -8.06 -6.22 -10.46
CA SER A 5 -9.28 -5.66 -11.02
C SER A 5 -8.97 -4.35 -11.72
N LYS A 6 -9.12 -4.30 -13.05
CA LYS A 6 -8.99 -3.10 -13.91
C LYS A 6 -10.12 -2.08 -13.68
N ASN A 7 -10.72 -2.06 -12.49
CA ASN A 7 -11.95 -1.35 -12.17
C ASN A 7 -11.65 -0.04 -11.43
N GLN A 8 -11.75 1.08 -12.16
CA GLN A 8 -11.55 2.43 -11.62
C GLN A 8 -12.49 2.78 -10.45
N THR A 9 -13.69 2.19 -10.39
CA THR A 9 -14.65 2.40 -9.30
C THR A 9 -14.11 1.85 -7.98
N ASN A 10 -13.40 0.72 -8.01
CA ASN A 10 -12.82 0.12 -6.82
C ASN A 10 -11.63 0.94 -6.31
N LEU A 11 -10.81 1.49 -7.20
CA LEU A 11 -9.67 2.32 -6.83
C LEU A 11 -10.07 3.53 -5.99
N LYS A 12 -11.13 4.25 -6.39
CA LYS A 12 -11.67 5.39 -5.63
C LYS A 12 -12.21 4.99 -4.26
N ARG A 13 -12.80 3.80 -4.15
CA ARG A 13 -13.32 3.29 -2.88
C ARG A 13 -12.19 2.92 -1.93
N ILE A 14 -11.14 2.26 -2.44
CA ILE A 14 -9.93 1.98 -1.65
C ILE A 14 -9.25 3.28 -1.20
N LEU A 15 -9.14 4.30 -2.04
CA LEU A 15 -8.60 5.61 -1.64
C LEU A 15 -9.37 6.22 -0.46
N GLY A 16 -10.69 6.04 -0.40
CA GLY A 16 -11.49 6.48 0.74
C GLY A 16 -11.24 5.72 2.04
N LEU A 17 -10.64 4.52 1.97
CA LEU A 17 -10.28 3.69 3.13
C LEU A 17 -8.82 3.88 3.56
N LEU A 18 -7.94 4.30 2.66
CA LEU A 18 -6.50 4.47 2.91
C LEU A 18 -6.17 5.88 3.42
N ASP A 19 -6.86 6.34 4.46
CA ASP A 19 -6.54 7.63 5.08
C ASP A 19 -5.24 7.56 5.91
N GLY A 20 -4.71 8.73 6.26
CA GLY A 20 -3.43 8.82 6.97
C GLY A 20 -3.44 8.18 8.36
N ASP A 21 -4.59 8.12 9.03
CA ASP A 21 -4.72 7.50 10.35
C ASP A 21 -4.72 5.97 10.23
N THR A 22 -5.40 5.41 9.21
CA THR A 22 -5.38 3.98 8.88
C THR A 22 -3.97 3.51 8.53
N LEU A 23 -3.28 4.24 7.65
CA LEU A 23 -1.90 3.91 7.27
C LEU A 23 -0.93 4.04 8.45
N SER A 24 -1.11 5.06 9.29
CA SER A 24 -0.29 5.26 10.48
C SER A 24 -0.43 4.11 11.46
N TYR A 25 -1.66 3.65 11.71
CA TYR A 25 -1.93 2.47 12.52
C TYR A 25 -1.30 1.20 11.92
N LEU A 26 -1.51 0.96 10.62
CA LEU A 26 -1.07 -0.27 9.97
C LEU A 26 0.45 -0.41 9.89
N TYR A 27 1.14 0.69 9.57
CA TYR A 27 2.58 0.69 9.32
C TYR A 27 3.43 1.21 10.48
N ASN A 28 2.81 1.69 11.55
CA ASN A 28 3.47 2.32 12.69
C ASN A 28 4.44 3.46 12.26
N VAL A 29 3.93 4.34 11.40
CA VAL A 29 4.63 5.52 10.87
C VAL A 29 3.76 6.75 11.09
N GLU A 30 4.36 7.91 11.36
CA GLU A 30 3.60 9.16 11.53
C GLU A 30 2.84 9.51 10.24
N LYS A 31 1.58 9.94 10.37
CA LYS A 31 0.67 10.13 9.23
C LYS A 31 1.15 11.14 8.17
N ASP A 32 1.95 12.12 8.57
CA ASP A 32 2.53 13.15 7.70
C ASP A 32 3.75 12.65 6.92
N ARG A 33 4.21 11.43 7.18
CA ARG A 33 5.34 10.78 6.50
C ARG A 33 4.91 9.89 5.34
N PHE A 34 3.61 9.76 5.09
CA PHE A 34 3.08 9.05 3.94
C PHE A 34 2.85 10.01 2.76
N GLU A 35 3.23 9.56 1.58
CA GLU A 35 2.85 10.17 0.31
C GLU A 35 2.01 9.16 -0.48
N ILE A 36 0.81 9.56 -0.89
CA ILE A 36 -0.11 8.73 -1.66
C ILE A 36 -0.22 9.32 -3.06
N PHE A 37 0.06 8.49 -4.07
CA PHE A 37 -0.03 8.88 -5.48
C PHE A 37 -1.05 7.99 -6.20
N GLU A 38 -2.05 8.62 -6.79
CA GLU A 38 -2.95 7.96 -7.72
C GLU A 38 -2.27 7.85 -9.09
N ILE A 39 -2.28 6.66 -9.69
CA ILE A 39 -1.80 6.43 -11.06
C ILE A 39 -2.97 5.83 -11.86
N PRO A 40 -3.92 6.69 -12.33
CA PRO A 40 -5.19 6.23 -12.89
C PRO A 40 -5.03 5.37 -14.15
N ASP A 41 -4.06 5.68 -15.00
CA ASP A 41 -3.78 4.95 -16.23
C ASP A 41 -3.36 3.49 -15.99
N LEU A 42 -2.85 3.19 -14.79
CA LEU A 42 -2.45 1.84 -14.38
C LEU A 42 -3.45 1.19 -13.40
N ASN A 43 -4.49 1.92 -12.97
CA ASN A 43 -5.33 1.53 -11.84
C ASN A 43 -4.52 1.17 -10.59
N VAL A 44 -3.51 2.00 -10.27
CA VAL A 44 -2.60 1.77 -9.12
C VAL A 44 -2.69 2.93 -8.13
N ILE A 45 -2.66 2.60 -6.84
CA ILE A 45 -2.35 3.53 -5.76
C ILE A 45 -0.93 3.21 -5.29
N LYS A 46 -0.05 4.21 -5.31
CA LYS A 46 1.31 4.09 -4.76
C LYS A 46 1.37 4.78 -3.41
N ILE A 47 1.80 4.05 -2.39
CA ILE A 47 2.05 4.56 -1.05
C ILE A 47 3.57 4.58 -0.83
N SER A 48 4.10 5.74 -0.46
CA SER A 48 5.52 5.98 -0.19
C SER A 48 5.68 6.44 1.25
N PHE A 49 6.62 5.84 1.98
CA PHE A 49 6.93 6.18 3.38
C PHE A 49 8.35 5.69 3.74
N PRO A 50 9.01 6.29 4.76
CA PRO A 50 10.35 5.89 5.16
C PRO A 50 10.38 4.45 5.69
N ARG A 51 11.33 3.65 5.21
CA ARG A 51 11.61 2.32 5.79
C ARG A 51 12.37 2.49 7.11
N THR A 52 12.01 1.71 8.12
CA THR A 52 12.67 1.71 9.43
C THR A 52 14.08 1.10 9.39
N HIS A 53 14.32 0.20 8.44
CA HIS A 53 15.58 -0.50 8.26
C HIS A 53 16.04 -0.44 6.80
N ILE A 54 17.36 -0.42 6.60
CA ILE A 54 17.95 -0.57 5.27
C ILE A 54 17.62 -1.98 4.78
N GLN A 55 17.04 -2.08 3.58
CA GLN A 55 16.68 -3.34 2.94
C GLN A 55 17.43 -3.45 1.62
N GLY A 56 17.96 -4.64 1.37
CA GLY A 56 18.83 -4.93 0.23
C GLY A 56 20.31 -4.71 0.53
N SER A 57 21.16 -5.43 -0.22
CA SER A 57 22.61 -5.30 -0.20
C SER A 57 23.11 -5.34 -1.64
N ARG A 58 24.30 -4.79 -1.90
CA ARG A 58 24.93 -4.83 -3.25
C ARG A 58 25.06 -6.26 -3.79
N LEU A 59 25.23 -7.24 -2.92
CA LEU A 59 25.34 -8.66 -3.28
C LEU A 59 24.04 -9.43 -3.10
N ASP A 60 22.97 -8.76 -2.67
CA ASP A 60 21.66 -9.36 -2.56
C ASP A 60 21.08 -9.55 -3.97
N ARG A 61 20.90 -10.82 -4.35
CA ARG A 61 20.36 -11.20 -5.67
C ARG A 61 18.86 -11.41 -5.63
N ASP A 62 18.26 -11.37 -4.45
CA ASP A 62 16.91 -11.85 -4.23
C ASP A 62 16.14 -10.91 -3.30
N MET A 63 16.11 -9.64 -3.72
CA MET A 63 15.42 -8.60 -2.99
C MET A 63 13.89 -8.74 -3.16
N HIS A 64 13.24 -9.35 -2.17
CA HIS A 64 11.79 -9.46 -2.09
C HIS A 64 11.19 -8.18 -1.47
N GLY A 65 10.79 -7.23 -2.32
CA GLY A 65 10.33 -5.89 -1.89
C GLY A 65 8.89 -5.81 -1.34
N ALA A 66 8.13 -6.91 -1.37
CA ALA A 66 6.69 -6.92 -1.13
C ALA A 66 6.27 -7.13 0.35
N GLN A 67 7.20 -7.15 1.30
CA GLN A 67 6.91 -7.47 2.71
C GLN A 67 5.80 -6.60 3.33
N PHE A 68 5.78 -5.30 3.03
CA PHE A 68 4.77 -4.37 3.55
C PHE A 68 3.41 -4.48 2.85
N ALA A 69 3.32 -5.16 1.70
CA ALA A 69 2.05 -5.39 1.04
C ALA A 69 1.18 -6.39 1.80
N GLU A 70 1.79 -7.29 2.59
CA GLU A 70 1.05 -8.29 3.36
C GLU A 70 0.16 -7.65 4.43
N LEU A 71 0.63 -6.58 5.09
CA LEU A 71 -0.17 -5.86 6.07
C LEU A 71 -1.46 -5.28 5.47
N LEU A 72 -1.41 -4.81 4.21
CA LEU A 72 -2.60 -4.35 3.50
C LEU A 72 -3.52 -5.52 3.09
N ASN A 73 -2.94 -6.68 2.77
CA ASN A 73 -3.69 -7.88 2.40
C ASN A 73 -4.47 -8.45 3.61
N GLU A 74 -3.98 -8.22 4.83
CA GLU A 74 -4.66 -8.61 6.07
C GLU A 74 -5.75 -7.61 6.52
N MET A 75 -5.90 -6.46 5.85
CA MET A 75 -6.90 -5.47 6.20
C MET A 75 -8.31 -5.97 5.89
N GLU A 76 -9.20 -5.97 6.89
CA GLU A 76 -10.61 -6.26 6.68
C GLU A 76 -11.27 -5.12 5.90
N LEU A 77 -12.01 -5.48 4.85
CA LEU A 77 -12.83 -4.54 4.10
C LEU A 77 -14.22 -4.49 4.73
N PRO A 78 -14.90 -3.32 4.71
CA PRO A 78 -16.28 -3.21 5.17
C PRO A 78 -17.20 -4.21 4.45
N ASP A 79 -18.23 -4.71 5.13
CA ASP A 79 -19.19 -5.70 4.60
C ASP A 79 -19.87 -5.29 3.26
N ASN A 80 -19.84 -4.00 2.93
CA ASN A 80 -20.41 -3.43 1.71
C ASN A 80 -19.36 -3.01 0.67
N PHE A 81 -18.14 -3.57 0.72
CA PHE A 81 -17.08 -3.35 -0.27
C PHE A 81 -17.35 -4.06 -1.60
#